data_AF-A0A8C5BK43-F1
#
_entry.id   AF-A0A8C5BK43-F1
#
_cell.length_a   1.000
_cell.length_b   1.000
_cell.length_c   1.000
_cell.angle_alpha   90.00
_cell.angle_beta   90.00
_cell.angle_gamma   90.00
#
_symmetry.space_group_name_H-M   'P 1'
#
loop_
_entity.id
_entity.type
_entity.pdbx_description
1 polymer ?
#
loop_
_entity_poly.entity_id
_entity_poly.type
_entity_poly.pdbx_seq_one_letter_code
_entity_poly.pdbx_strand_id
1 'polypeptide(L)'
;MHEYIDLHFCFRSLTTGTTMIDIGGDGGVPFAFHGLHNGATLKKIGVAVGGWQIKAVRAELTDGRVGTFGRSGTFHKEFTFSPSERITELSLWGNGVGTRLGGIRFWTSSGNKFEAYMNDWGLKTEYSIDVGSGVCLGLEGRFGHDIDKMGFRFINAIQSSVLTDMTYPSLAVYTPQVNKEYIKSLEYKNGTTAEEEDKFTYSRSVTKSTTWSTTNKFETTFSLTVTAGIPNVAEVSAGFSLTEGAEQTSSMTKEETITESDEVTVTVKPGKTVKVEASVGRAVIELPYSATLKITCLNGSELQFQTTGNYNGVAYTAVTVESTESTYVKKIE
;
A
#
# COMPACT_ATOMS: atom_id res chain seq x y z
N MET A 1 47.03 37.89 -0.49
CA MET A 1 47.48 36.52 -0.84
C MET A 1 47.97 35.90 0.45
N HIS A 2 47.33 34.94 1.11
CA HIS A 2 46.28 33.98 0.75
C HIS A 2 45.39 33.79 1.98
N GLU A 3 44.07 33.85 1.81
CA GLU A 3 43.12 33.25 2.76
C GLU A 3 43.17 31.73 2.57
N TYR A 4 43.41 30.99 3.66
CA TYR A 4 43.13 29.56 3.72
C TYR A 4 41.70 29.41 4.26
N ILE A 5 40.78 29.04 3.38
CA ILE A 5 39.43 28.62 3.75
C ILE A 5 39.54 27.21 4.34
N ASP A 6 39.22 27.10 5.62
CA ASP A 6 39.08 25.85 6.36
C ASP A 6 37.78 25.17 5.91
N LEU A 7 37.89 24.23 4.97
CA LEU A 7 36.79 23.40 4.48
C LEU A 7 36.64 22.18 5.39
N HIS A 8 35.85 22.37 6.47
CA HIS A 8 35.20 21.27 7.17
C HIS A 8 34.23 20.56 6.20
N PHE A 9 34.74 19.61 5.42
CA PHE A 9 33.92 18.62 4.73
C PHE A 9 33.39 17.64 5.77
N CYS A 10 32.23 17.95 6.34
CA CYS A 10 31.43 17.01 7.10
C CYS A 10 30.96 15.92 6.11
N PHE A 11 31.66 14.78 6.06
CA PHE A 11 31.12 13.56 5.50
C PHE A 11 29.88 13.18 6.33
N ARG A 12 28.68 13.62 5.90
CA ARG A 12 27.46 12.90 6.29
C ARG A 12 27.63 11.50 5.75
N SER A 13 27.93 10.55 6.65
CA SER A 13 27.75 9.12 6.39
C SER A 13 26.37 8.95 5.75
N LEU A 14 26.31 8.51 4.50
CA LEU A 14 25.06 8.18 3.84
C LEU A 14 24.48 6.99 4.60
N THR A 15 23.57 7.25 5.53
CA THR A 15 22.82 6.18 6.20
C THR A 15 22.03 5.45 5.11
N THR A 16 22.32 4.17 4.91
CA THR A 16 21.64 3.34 3.91
C THR A 16 20.27 2.90 4.44
N GLY A 17 19.26 2.81 3.56
CA GLY A 17 17.92 2.28 3.87
C GLY A 17 17.89 0.80 4.25
N THR A 18 19.00 0.10 4.03
CA THR A 18 19.13 -1.33 4.27
C THR A 18 20.38 -1.66 5.07
N THR A 19 20.36 -2.80 5.75
CA THR A 19 21.51 -3.44 6.38
C THR A 19 21.75 -4.82 5.77
N MET A 20 23.01 -5.26 5.78
CA MET A 20 23.40 -6.60 5.36
C MET A 20 24.77 -6.93 5.93
N ILE A 21 24.93 -8.16 6.40
CA ILE A 21 26.21 -8.74 6.81
C ILE A 21 26.29 -10.11 6.13
N ASP A 22 27.36 -10.34 5.37
CA ASP A 22 27.63 -11.62 4.72
C ASP A 22 28.68 -12.43 5.50
N ILE A 23 28.48 -13.74 5.57
CA ILE A 23 29.37 -14.66 6.28
C ILE A 23 29.84 -15.75 5.32
N GLY A 24 31.15 -16.03 5.33
CA GLY A 24 31.79 -17.06 4.50
C GLY A 24 33.19 -16.68 4.04
N GLY A 25 33.62 -17.21 2.90
CA GLY A 25 34.92 -16.93 2.27
C GLY A 25 34.83 -16.11 0.99
N ASP A 26 35.99 -15.67 0.49
CA ASP A 26 36.12 -14.76 -0.65
C ASP A 26 36.13 -15.44 -2.04
N GLY A 27 35.93 -16.75 -2.08
CA GLY A 27 35.87 -17.50 -3.33
C GLY A 27 34.64 -17.18 -4.19
N GLY A 28 34.50 -17.89 -5.31
CA GLY A 28 33.33 -17.80 -6.18
C GLY A 28 33.17 -16.45 -6.89
N VAL A 29 32.03 -16.32 -7.57
CA VAL A 29 31.58 -15.10 -8.27
C VAL A 29 30.49 -14.40 -7.46
N PRO A 30 30.43 -13.05 -7.48
CA PRO A 30 29.41 -12.30 -6.75
C PRO A 30 28.00 -12.54 -7.32
N PHE A 31 26.99 -12.44 -6.46
CA PHE A 31 25.59 -12.37 -6.84
C PHE A 31 24.83 -11.39 -5.96
N ALA A 32 23.83 -10.73 -6.54
CA ALA A 32 22.90 -9.85 -5.85
C ALA A 32 21.48 -10.17 -6.33
N PHE A 33 20.65 -10.71 -5.45
CA PHE A 33 19.31 -11.17 -5.75
C PHE A 33 18.32 -10.60 -4.74
N HIS A 34 17.90 -9.37 -4.99
CA HIS A 34 17.06 -8.61 -4.08
C HIS A 34 16.12 -7.62 -4.80
N GLY A 35 15.11 -7.13 -4.08
CA GLY A 35 14.13 -6.15 -4.55
C GLY A 35 14.46 -4.68 -4.30
N LEU A 36 15.73 -4.28 -4.17
CA LEU A 36 16.10 -2.86 -3.96
C LEU A 36 15.53 -1.86 -4.99
N HIS A 37 15.12 -2.31 -6.18
CA HIS A 37 14.59 -1.44 -7.24
C HIS A 37 13.06 -1.38 -7.30
N ASN A 38 12.37 -2.36 -6.72
CA ASN A 38 10.92 -2.51 -6.85
C ASN A 38 10.22 -2.93 -5.55
N GLY A 39 10.94 -2.99 -4.44
CA GLY A 39 10.45 -3.35 -3.12
C GLY A 39 10.12 -4.84 -2.93
N ALA A 40 10.41 -5.71 -3.91
CA ALA A 40 10.13 -7.14 -3.77
C ALA A 40 10.90 -7.76 -2.58
N THR A 41 10.22 -8.61 -1.82
CA THR A 41 10.75 -9.24 -0.60
C THR A 41 10.95 -10.73 -0.79
N LEU A 42 11.75 -11.36 0.07
CA LEU A 42 11.98 -12.79 0.07
C LEU A 42 10.69 -13.54 0.42
N LYS A 43 10.17 -14.32 -0.54
CA LYS A 43 8.93 -15.09 -0.42
C LYS A 43 9.20 -16.55 -0.05
N LYS A 44 10.23 -17.16 -0.64
CA LYS A 44 10.62 -18.55 -0.37
C LYS A 44 12.13 -18.69 -0.39
N ILE A 45 12.65 -19.54 0.48
CA ILE A 45 14.05 -19.97 0.48
C ILE A 45 14.14 -21.49 0.55
N GLY A 46 14.99 -22.08 -0.28
CA GLY A 46 15.38 -23.49 -0.24
C GLY A 46 16.88 -23.60 -0.06
N VAL A 47 17.32 -24.48 0.83
CA VAL A 47 18.74 -24.66 1.18
C VAL A 47 19.16 -26.11 0.98
N ALA A 48 20.26 -26.29 0.26
CA ALA A 48 20.97 -27.56 0.14
C ALA A 48 22.24 -27.51 0.98
N VAL A 49 22.51 -28.58 1.71
CA VAL A 49 23.66 -28.69 2.61
C VAL A 49 24.59 -29.80 2.12
N GLY A 50 25.89 -29.66 2.38
CA GLY A 50 26.90 -30.69 2.22
C GLY A 50 27.68 -30.88 3.52
N GLY A 51 28.70 -31.76 3.48
CA GLY A 51 29.50 -32.13 4.65
C GLY A 51 30.08 -30.94 5.41
N TRP A 52 30.57 -29.94 4.68
CA TRP A 52 31.34 -28.83 5.24
C TRP A 52 30.88 -27.46 4.73
N GLN A 53 29.71 -27.38 4.09
CA GLN A 53 29.20 -26.14 3.49
C GLN A 53 27.69 -26.13 3.31
N ILE A 54 27.15 -24.92 3.12
CA ILE A 54 25.91 -24.73 2.37
C ILE A 54 26.24 -24.92 0.87
N LYS A 55 25.61 -25.93 0.26
CA LYS A 55 25.89 -26.36 -1.12
C LYS A 55 25.21 -25.47 -2.15
N ALA A 56 23.96 -25.11 -1.90
CA ALA A 56 23.18 -24.25 -2.80
C ALA A 56 22.03 -23.59 -2.05
N VAL A 57 21.59 -22.44 -2.55
CA VAL A 57 20.41 -21.71 -2.08
C VAL A 57 19.54 -21.36 -3.28
N ARG A 58 18.25 -21.64 -3.18
CA ARG A 58 17.23 -21.17 -4.11
C ARG A 58 16.36 -20.15 -3.40
N ALA A 59 16.16 -18.99 -4.01
CA ALA A 59 15.32 -17.93 -3.47
C ALA A 59 14.24 -17.55 -4.49
N GLU A 60 13.05 -17.26 -3.98
CA GLU A 60 11.93 -16.67 -4.72
C GLU A 60 11.56 -15.35 -4.07
N LEU A 61 11.39 -14.30 -4.88
CA LEU A 61 10.91 -13.00 -4.41
C LEU A 61 9.40 -12.84 -4.67
N THR A 62 8.76 -11.88 -4.01
CA THR A 62 7.32 -11.62 -4.15
C THR A 62 6.89 -11.19 -5.56
N ASP A 63 7.81 -10.71 -6.39
CA ASP A 63 7.59 -10.40 -7.81
C ASP A 63 7.73 -11.61 -8.75
N GLY A 64 7.90 -12.82 -8.20
CA GLY A 64 7.96 -14.06 -8.96
C GLY A 64 9.35 -14.40 -9.52
N ARG A 65 10.36 -13.54 -9.35
CA ARG A 65 11.73 -13.90 -9.72
C ARG A 65 12.22 -15.06 -8.87
N VAL A 66 12.93 -16.00 -9.50
CA VAL A 66 13.56 -17.16 -8.86
C VAL A 66 15.03 -17.21 -9.22
N GLY A 67 15.91 -17.35 -8.22
CA GLY A 67 17.35 -17.51 -8.39
C GLY A 67 17.86 -18.75 -7.66
N THR A 68 18.82 -19.46 -8.26
CA THR A 68 19.54 -20.57 -7.62
C THR A 68 21.04 -20.28 -7.67
N PHE A 69 21.70 -20.35 -6.51
CA PHE A 69 23.12 -20.09 -6.32
C PHE A 69 23.78 -21.32 -5.73
N GLY A 70 24.97 -21.68 -6.22
CA GLY A 70 25.62 -22.96 -5.94
C GLY A 70 25.11 -24.09 -6.85
N ARG A 71 25.56 -25.33 -6.60
CA ARG A 71 25.19 -26.48 -7.42
C ARG A 71 24.57 -27.61 -6.59
N SER A 72 23.25 -27.75 -6.68
CA SER A 72 22.50 -28.90 -6.15
C SER A 72 21.27 -29.20 -7.01
N GLY A 73 20.92 -30.48 -7.15
CA GLY A 73 19.65 -30.93 -7.74
C GLY A 73 18.52 -31.10 -6.73
N THR A 74 18.82 -31.06 -5.43
CA THR A 74 17.87 -31.26 -4.33
C THR A 74 18.06 -30.22 -3.23
N PHE A 75 16.97 -29.78 -2.61
CA PHE A 75 16.97 -28.85 -1.47
C PHE A 75 16.45 -29.59 -0.24
N HIS A 76 17.25 -29.60 0.82
CA HIS A 76 17.00 -30.42 2.02
C HIS A 76 15.98 -29.77 2.95
N LYS A 77 15.94 -28.43 2.94
CA LYS A 77 15.03 -27.61 3.74
C LYS A 77 14.51 -26.48 2.88
N GLU A 78 13.21 -26.22 2.98
CA GLU A 78 12.58 -25.07 2.37
C GLU A 78 11.71 -24.35 3.40
N PHE A 79 11.56 -23.04 3.21
CA PHE A 79 10.68 -22.20 4.01
C PHE A 79 9.97 -21.21 3.09
N THR A 80 8.65 -21.11 3.24
CA THR A 80 7.82 -20.15 2.52
C THR A 80 7.25 -19.18 3.54
N PHE A 81 7.52 -17.89 3.35
CA PHE A 81 7.00 -16.84 4.21
C PHE A 81 5.52 -16.61 3.93
N SER A 82 4.72 -16.57 4.98
CA SER A 82 3.34 -16.10 4.92
C SER A 82 3.33 -14.59 4.61
N PRO A 83 2.23 -14.05 4.06
CA PRO A 83 2.07 -12.59 3.99
C PRO A 83 2.29 -11.96 5.38
N SER A 84 2.99 -10.82 5.43
CA SER A 84 3.41 -10.12 6.66
C SER A 84 4.45 -10.83 7.54
N GLU A 85 4.85 -12.06 7.23
CA GLU A 85 5.83 -12.79 8.03
C GLU A 85 7.23 -12.21 7.83
N ARG A 86 7.84 -11.76 8.93
CA ARG A 86 9.18 -11.17 8.94
C ARG A 86 10.14 -11.99 9.77
N ILE A 87 11.43 -11.86 9.48
CA ILE A 87 12.48 -12.49 10.28
C ILE A 87 12.70 -11.65 11.55
N THR A 88 12.68 -12.29 12.72
CA THR A 88 12.92 -11.60 14.01
C THR A 88 14.34 -11.78 14.50
N GLU A 89 14.97 -12.90 14.15
CA GLU A 89 16.33 -13.25 14.52
C GLU A 89 16.98 -14.01 13.36
N LEU A 90 18.24 -13.69 13.06
CA LEU A 90 19.04 -14.38 12.06
C LEU A 90 20.42 -14.66 12.63
N SER A 91 20.84 -15.91 12.48
CA SER A 91 22.20 -16.35 12.77
C SER A 91 22.80 -17.01 11.55
N LEU A 92 24.06 -16.68 11.28
CA LEU A 92 24.86 -17.27 10.22
C LEU A 92 26.12 -17.88 10.82
N TRP A 93 26.65 -18.90 10.16
CA TRP A 93 27.92 -19.53 10.51
C TRP A 93 28.77 -19.66 9.26
N GLY A 94 30.07 -19.39 9.40
CA GLY A 94 31.05 -19.93 8.45
C GLY A 94 31.25 -21.43 8.67
N ASN A 95 31.93 -22.09 7.76
CA ASN A 95 32.31 -23.49 7.91
C ASN A 95 33.44 -23.77 8.93
N GLY A 96 33.86 -22.77 9.69
CA GLY A 96 34.91 -22.90 10.72
C GLY A 96 36.35 -22.66 10.24
N VAL A 97 36.59 -22.61 8.94
CA VAL A 97 37.91 -22.25 8.34
C VAL A 97 37.85 -21.01 7.45
N GLY A 98 36.68 -20.35 7.38
CA GLY A 98 36.51 -19.08 6.67
C GLY A 98 36.47 -19.20 5.14
N THR A 99 36.10 -20.36 4.59
CA THR A 99 36.07 -20.57 3.14
C THR A 99 34.68 -20.71 2.54
N ARG A 100 33.67 -21.08 3.35
CA ARG A 100 32.27 -21.23 2.92
C ARG A 100 31.32 -20.75 4.01
N LEU A 101 30.08 -20.46 3.61
CA LEU A 101 28.95 -20.45 4.52
C LEU A 101 28.69 -21.89 5.02
N GLY A 102 28.52 -22.05 6.33
CA GLY A 102 28.35 -23.35 6.99
C GLY A 102 26.97 -23.56 7.62
N GLY A 103 26.22 -22.50 7.91
CA GLY A 103 24.90 -22.62 8.54
C GLY A 103 24.05 -21.35 8.44
N ILE A 104 22.74 -21.56 8.42
CA ILE A 104 21.69 -20.53 8.42
C ILE A 104 20.64 -20.94 9.44
N ARG A 105 20.29 -20.02 10.35
CA ARG A 105 19.17 -20.20 11.27
C ARG A 105 18.41 -18.90 11.39
N PHE A 106 17.09 -18.96 11.34
CA PHE A 106 16.27 -17.80 11.61
C PHE A 106 14.96 -18.14 12.30
N TRP A 107 14.42 -17.14 13.00
CA TRP A 107 13.08 -17.15 13.56
C TRP A 107 12.23 -16.10 12.88
N THR A 108 10.92 -16.31 12.91
CA THR A 108 9.94 -15.45 12.26
C THR A 108 8.95 -14.88 13.27
N SER A 109 8.29 -13.79 12.88
CA SER A 109 7.20 -13.19 13.65
C SER A 109 6.00 -14.11 13.88
N SER A 110 5.87 -15.17 13.07
CA SER A 110 4.84 -16.20 13.23
C SER A 110 5.25 -17.32 14.19
N GLY A 111 6.42 -17.22 14.82
CA GLY A 111 6.96 -18.23 15.74
C GLY A 111 7.62 -19.43 15.06
N ASN A 112 7.76 -19.42 13.73
CA ASN A 112 8.43 -20.48 13.00
C ASN A 112 9.95 -20.37 13.16
N LYS A 113 10.62 -21.53 13.22
CA LYS A 113 12.08 -21.66 13.18
C LYS A 113 12.51 -22.38 11.90
N PHE A 114 13.50 -21.81 11.21
CA PHE A 114 14.20 -22.47 10.11
C PHE A 114 15.67 -22.68 10.49
N GLU A 115 16.22 -23.85 10.14
CA GLU A 115 17.60 -24.18 10.44
C GLU A 115 18.15 -25.16 9.38
N ALA A 116 19.27 -24.78 8.77
CA ALA A 116 19.99 -25.58 7.78
C ALA A 116 21.51 -25.35 7.94
N TYR A 117 22.27 -26.42 8.15
CA TYR A 117 23.70 -26.35 8.37
C TYR A 117 24.41 -27.59 7.80
N MET A 118 25.73 -27.47 7.64
CA MET A 118 26.62 -28.53 7.17
C MET A 118 26.54 -29.78 8.06
N ASN A 119 26.61 -30.98 7.49
CA ASN A 119 26.25 -32.22 8.18
C ASN A 119 27.42 -33.09 8.67
N ASP A 120 28.67 -32.78 8.30
CA ASP A 120 29.85 -33.50 8.78
C ASP A 120 30.70 -32.65 9.74
N TRP A 121 30.92 -31.38 9.39
CA TRP A 121 31.72 -30.47 10.22
C TRP A 121 30.87 -29.79 11.29
N GLY A 122 31.38 -29.67 12.51
CA GLY A 122 30.68 -29.00 13.59
C GLY A 122 30.66 -27.47 13.43
N LEU A 123 29.53 -26.84 13.77
CA LEU A 123 29.41 -25.38 13.83
C LEU A 123 30.39 -24.79 14.87
N LYS A 124 30.96 -23.64 14.54
CA LYS A 124 31.94 -22.90 15.37
C LYS A 124 31.31 -21.59 15.86
N THR A 125 31.88 -20.45 15.45
CA THR A 125 31.39 -19.11 15.80
C THR A 125 30.03 -18.84 15.15
N GLU A 126 29.03 -18.56 15.97
CA GLU A 126 27.74 -18.01 15.55
C GLU A 126 27.86 -16.50 15.35
N TYR A 127 27.39 -16.01 14.21
CA TYR A 127 27.26 -14.59 13.92
C TYR A 127 25.77 -14.22 13.98
N SER A 128 25.38 -13.56 15.06
CA SER A 128 24.06 -12.96 15.20
C SER A 128 23.97 -11.70 14.35
N ILE A 129 22.96 -11.61 13.49
CA ILE A 129 22.81 -10.56 12.49
C ILE A 129 21.67 -9.63 12.92
N ASP A 130 21.92 -8.32 12.89
CA ASP A 130 20.86 -7.32 13.03
C ASP A 130 19.95 -7.37 11.79
N VAL A 131 18.70 -7.76 12.00
CA VAL A 131 17.70 -7.91 10.95
C VAL A 131 16.93 -6.62 10.68
N GLY A 132 17.23 -5.52 11.39
CA GLY A 132 16.55 -4.24 11.23
C GLY A 132 15.03 -4.35 11.45
N SER A 133 14.25 -4.13 10.39
CA SER A 133 12.79 -4.31 10.43
C SER A 133 12.33 -5.77 10.40
N GLY A 134 13.22 -6.69 10.02
CA GLY A 134 12.91 -8.08 9.71
C GLY A 134 12.41 -8.31 8.28
N VAL A 135 12.18 -7.24 7.51
CA VAL A 135 11.74 -7.33 6.11
C VAL A 135 12.94 -7.59 5.20
N CYS A 136 13.07 -8.83 4.74
CA CYS A 136 14.16 -9.27 3.88
C CYS A 136 13.84 -8.95 2.40
N LEU A 137 14.66 -8.13 1.76
CA LEU A 137 14.56 -7.81 0.33
C LEU A 137 15.19 -8.89 -0.55
N GLY A 138 15.98 -9.80 0.02
CA GLY A 138 16.63 -10.89 -0.70
C GLY A 138 18.02 -11.23 -0.18
N LEU A 139 18.85 -11.79 -1.07
CA LEU A 139 20.14 -12.38 -0.74
C LEU A 139 21.25 -11.76 -1.58
N GLU A 140 22.44 -11.66 -1.01
CA GLU A 140 23.63 -11.18 -1.70
C GLU A 140 24.86 -11.94 -1.18
N GLY A 141 25.88 -12.14 -2.01
CA GLY A 141 27.07 -12.88 -1.60
C GLY A 141 27.93 -13.34 -2.76
N ARG A 142 28.59 -14.49 -2.59
CA ARG A 142 29.42 -15.13 -3.62
C ARG A 142 29.16 -16.62 -3.67
N PHE A 143 29.21 -17.19 -4.87
CA PHE A 143 28.97 -18.62 -5.08
C PHE A 143 29.84 -19.20 -6.21
N GLY A 144 30.01 -20.50 -6.18
CA GLY A 144 30.58 -21.30 -7.26
C GLY A 144 29.88 -22.66 -7.31
N HIS A 145 30.61 -23.73 -7.02
CA HIS A 145 29.99 -25.03 -6.77
C HIS A 145 29.18 -25.06 -5.45
N ASP A 146 29.55 -24.19 -4.52
CA ASP A 146 28.99 -24.04 -3.17
C ASP A 146 28.62 -22.57 -2.93
N ILE A 147 28.06 -22.26 -1.76
CA ILE A 147 27.95 -20.88 -1.29
C ILE A 147 29.24 -20.48 -0.57
N ASP A 148 30.05 -19.64 -1.22
CA ASP A 148 31.29 -19.10 -0.66
C ASP A 148 30.98 -18.17 0.50
N LYS A 149 30.09 -17.19 0.30
CA LYS A 149 29.54 -16.32 1.35
C LYS A 149 28.14 -15.88 1.01
N MET A 150 27.34 -15.54 2.01
CA MET A 150 26.01 -14.97 1.79
C MET A 150 25.55 -14.15 2.98
N GLY A 151 24.81 -13.08 2.70
CA GLY A 151 24.05 -12.28 3.65
C GLY A 151 22.60 -12.14 3.21
N PHE A 152 21.76 -11.77 4.19
CA PHE A 152 20.36 -11.39 3.96
C PHE A 152 20.29 -9.86 4.00
N ARG A 153 19.67 -9.27 2.98
CA ARG A 153 19.53 -7.82 2.89
C ARG A 153 18.20 -7.40 3.50
N PHE A 154 18.26 -6.68 4.61
CA PHE A 154 17.06 -6.22 5.33
C PHE A 154 16.84 -4.73 5.16
N ILE A 155 15.58 -4.32 5.13
CA ILE A 155 15.23 -2.92 5.37
C ILE A 155 15.55 -2.61 6.84
N ASN A 156 16.21 -1.48 7.10
CA ASN A 156 16.46 -1.02 8.47
C ASN A 156 15.16 -0.81 9.24
N ALA A 157 15.23 -0.66 10.56
CA ALA A 157 14.04 -0.46 11.38
C ALA A 157 13.16 0.68 10.81
N ILE A 158 11.91 0.36 10.47
CA ILE A 158 11.00 1.24 9.74
C ILE A 158 10.31 2.20 10.72
N GLN A 159 10.35 3.48 10.41
CA GLN A 159 9.60 4.53 11.10
C GLN A 159 8.21 4.70 10.48
N SER A 160 8.14 4.77 9.16
CA SER A 160 6.89 4.95 8.41
C SER A 160 6.95 4.32 7.03
N SER A 161 5.78 4.03 6.47
CA SER A 161 5.62 3.54 5.10
C SER A 161 4.39 4.21 4.49
N VAL A 162 4.61 5.05 3.49
CA VAL A 162 3.59 5.96 2.95
C VAL A 162 3.52 5.82 1.43
N LEU A 163 2.32 5.62 0.88
CA LEU A 163 2.05 5.86 -0.54
C LEU A 163 1.83 7.35 -0.74
N THR A 164 2.69 7.97 -1.55
CA THR A 164 2.70 9.40 -1.88
C THR A 164 2.78 9.58 -3.39
N ASP A 165 2.72 10.83 -3.86
CA ASP A 165 2.86 11.20 -5.29
C ASP A 165 1.80 10.47 -6.15
N MET A 166 0.59 10.36 -5.60
CA MET A 166 -0.52 9.65 -6.22
C MET A 166 -0.99 10.39 -7.47
N THR A 167 -1.25 9.61 -8.52
CA THR A 167 -1.79 10.11 -9.79
C THR A 167 -2.84 9.15 -10.30
N TYR A 168 -3.92 9.69 -10.88
CA TYR A 168 -5.01 8.94 -11.49
C TYR A 168 -5.05 9.22 -13.00
N PRO A 169 -4.31 8.46 -13.83
CA PRO A 169 -4.07 8.82 -15.24
C PRO A 169 -5.34 8.96 -16.08
N SER A 170 -6.40 8.21 -15.73
CA SER A 170 -7.67 8.23 -16.45
C SER A 170 -8.73 9.13 -15.84
N LEU A 171 -8.43 9.90 -14.78
CA LEU A 171 -9.42 10.70 -14.05
C LEU A 171 -10.15 11.70 -14.94
N ALA A 172 -9.42 12.42 -15.79
CA ALA A 172 -9.99 13.47 -16.66
C ALA A 172 -10.96 12.95 -17.74
N VAL A 173 -10.86 11.67 -18.10
CA VAL A 173 -11.69 11.04 -19.14
C VAL A 173 -12.70 10.05 -18.56
N TYR A 174 -12.70 9.83 -17.25
CA TYR A 174 -13.61 8.91 -16.59
C TYR A 174 -15.00 9.53 -16.47
N THR A 175 -16.01 8.83 -16.97
CA THR A 175 -17.42 9.22 -16.85
C THR A 175 -18.08 8.37 -15.75
N PRO A 176 -18.32 8.91 -14.54
CA PRO A 176 -18.91 8.15 -13.46
C PRO A 176 -20.37 7.77 -13.76
N GLN A 177 -20.73 6.53 -13.44
CA GLN A 177 -22.12 6.09 -13.44
C GLN A 177 -22.76 6.48 -12.12
N VAL A 178 -23.70 7.42 -12.18
CA VAL A 178 -24.36 8.00 -11.01
C VAL A 178 -25.80 7.50 -10.93
N ASN A 179 -26.13 6.75 -9.89
CA ASN A 179 -27.47 6.22 -9.65
C ASN A 179 -28.15 6.98 -8.51
N LYS A 180 -29.41 7.38 -8.67
CA LYS A 180 -30.20 7.96 -7.57
C LYS A 180 -30.34 6.95 -6.43
N GLU A 181 -29.92 7.30 -5.22
CA GLU A 181 -30.00 6.42 -4.04
C GLU A 181 -30.94 6.96 -2.97
N TYR A 182 -30.88 8.26 -2.71
CA TYR A 182 -31.80 8.92 -1.80
C TYR A 182 -32.79 9.75 -2.61
N ILE A 183 -34.07 9.60 -2.28
CA ILE A 183 -35.16 10.42 -2.80
C ILE A 183 -36.14 10.68 -1.65
N LYS A 184 -36.28 11.94 -1.24
CA LYS A 184 -37.39 12.39 -0.38
C LYS A 184 -38.26 13.32 -1.21
N SER A 185 -39.55 13.03 -1.30
CA SER A 185 -40.49 13.87 -2.03
C SER A 185 -41.75 14.16 -1.22
N LEU A 186 -42.21 15.41 -1.29
CA LEU A 186 -43.42 15.91 -0.66
C LEU A 186 -44.19 16.79 -1.63
N GLU A 187 -45.52 16.79 -1.52
CA GLU A 187 -46.42 17.66 -2.29
C GLU A 187 -47.10 18.65 -1.36
N TYR A 188 -47.08 19.93 -1.74
CA TYR A 188 -47.74 21.03 -1.04
C TYR A 188 -48.86 21.57 -1.93
N LYS A 189 -50.07 21.71 -1.39
CA LYS A 189 -51.29 22.02 -2.16
C LYS A 189 -51.95 23.25 -1.56
N ASN A 190 -52.04 24.32 -2.33
CA ASN A 190 -52.70 25.55 -1.91
C ASN A 190 -54.05 25.68 -2.63
N GLY A 191 -55.11 25.35 -1.90
CA GLY A 191 -56.49 25.51 -2.36
C GLY A 191 -57.11 26.88 -2.05
N THR A 192 -56.34 27.81 -1.49
CA THR A 192 -56.80 29.13 -1.06
C THR A 192 -56.58 30.17 -2.15
N THR A 193 -56.95 31.43 -1.86
CA THR A 193 -56.74 32.59 -2.74
C THR A 193 -55.49 33.40 -2.38
N ALA A 194 -54.79 33.05 -1.29
CA ALA A 194 -53.58 33.72 -0.84
C ALA A 194 -52.37 32.78 -0.99
N GLU A 195 -51.16 33.35 -1.10
CA GLU A 195 -49.93 32.56 -1.15
C GLU A 195 -49.65 31.90 0.21
N GLU A 196 -49.13 30.68 0.19
CA GLU A 196 -48.76 29.92 1.38
C GLU A 196 -47.26 29.58 1.34
N GLU A 197 -46.61 29.62 2.50
CA GLU A 197 -45.24 29.17 2.68
C GLU A 197 -45.21 27.94 3.59
N ASP A 198 -44.42 26.96 3.19
CA ASP A 198 -44.23 25.73 3.93
C ASP A 198 -42.75 25.35 3.98
N LYS A 199 -42.40 24.36 4.79
CA LYS A 199 -41.01 23.93 4.97
C LYS A 199 -40.78 22.52 4.47
N PHE A 200 -39.80 22.37 3.60
CA PHE A 200 -39.29 21.07 3.17
C PHE A 200 -37.97 20.79 3.87
N THR A 201 -37.96 19.82 4.79
CA THR A 201 -36.74 19.37 5.46
C THR A 201 -36.27 18.04 4.89
N TYR A 202 -34.96 17.80 4.87
CA TYR A 202 -34.42 16.47 4.63
C TYR A 202 -33.26 16.17 5.58
N SER A 203 -33.05 14.88 5.85
CA SER A 203 -31.88 14.38 6.57
C SER A 203 -31.55 13.00 6.04
N ARG A 204 -30.27 12.75 5.77
CA ARG A 204 -29.76 11.48 5.25
C ARG A 204 -28.39 11.19 5.83
N SER A 205 -28.05 9.91 5.92
CA SER A 205 -26.69 9.46 6.20
C SER A 205 -26.21 8.60 5.04
N VAL A 206 -25.00 8.85 4.56
CA VAL A 206 -24.36 8.09 3.48
C VAL A 206 -22.93 7.71 3.83
N THR A 207 -22.51 6.52 3.41
CA THR A 207 -21.18 5.99 3.72
C THR A 207 -20.28 6.07 2.50
N LYS A 208 -19.31 6.99 2.56
CA LYS A 208 -18.21 7.08 1.59
C LYS A 208 -17.19 5.99 1.90
N SER A 209 -16.56 5.47 0.85
CA SER A 209 -15.45 4.53 1.03
C SER A 209 -14.32 4.83 0.06
N THR A 210 -13.10 4.51 0.48
CA THR A 210 -11.89 4.58 -0.34
C THR A 210 -11.01 3.39 -0.04
N THR A 211 -10.54 2.71 -1.09
CA THR A 211 -9.60 1.61 -1.00
C THR A 211 -8.56 1.71 -2.10
N TRP A 212 -7.28 1.67 -1.73
CA TRP A 212 -6.17 1.50 -2.67
C TRP A 212 -5.67 0.05 -2.59
N SER A 213 -5.40 -0.56 -3.73
CA SER A 213 -4.71 -1.86 -3.83
C SER A 213 -3.32 -1.66 -4.42
N THR A 214 -2.32 -2.51 -4.12
CA THR A 214 -1.00 -2.43 -4.77
C THR A 214 -0.70 -3.70 -5.57
N THR A 215 -0.07 -3.57 -6.74
CA THR A 215 0.28 -4.74 -7.58
C THR A 215 1.29 -5.66 -6.90
N ASN A 216 2.26 -5.10 -6.18
CA ASN A 216 3.31 -5.87 -5.49
C ASN A 216 2.90 -6.36 -4.09
N LYS A 217 1.62 -6.17 -3.71
CA LYS A 217 1.05 -6.55 -2.41
C LYS A 217 1.82 -5.99 -1.22
N PHE A 218 2.33 -4.77 -1.34
CA PHE A 218 3.04 -4.07 -0.28
C PHE A 218 2.20 -3.93 1.00
N GLU A 219 0.88 -3.79 0.87
CA GLU A 219 -0.05 -3.71 1.99
C GLU A 219 -0.03 -4.96 2.87
N THR A 220 0.46 -6.08 2.36
CA THR A 220 0.64 -7.29 3.15
C THR A 220 1.96 -7.31 3.91
N THR A 221 2.97 -6.52 3.53
CA THR A 221 4.27 -6.52 4.22
C THR A 221 4.40 -5.32 5.16
N PHE A 222 3.84 -4.18 4.76
CA PHE A 222 3.99 -2.91 5.45
C PHE A 222 2.64 -2.42 5.97
N SER A 223 2.66 -1.76 7.13
CA SER A 223 1.51 -0.96 7.56
C SER A 223 1.54 0.37 6.80
N LEU A 224 0.76 0.44 5.71
CA LEU A 224 0.78 1.57 4.80
C LEU A 224 -0.24 2.66 5.21
N THR A 225 0.21 3.90 5.14
CA THR A 225 -0.67 5.08 5.01
C THR A 225 -0.62 5.60 3.59
N VAL A 226 -1.64 6.36 3.19
CA VAL A 226 -1.76 6.96 1.86
C VAL A 226 -1.90 8.46 2.02
N THR A 227 -1.12 9.21 1.26
CA THR A 227 -1.23 10.65 1.12
C THR A 227 -1.60 10.96 -0.32
N ALA A 228 -2.87 11.33 -0.56
CA ALA A 228 -3.42 11.52 -1.90
C ALA A 228 -4.65 12.42 -1.90
N GLY A 229 -4.94 13.03 -3.06
CA GLY A 229 -6.26 13.56 -3.36
C GLY A 229 -7.26 12.41 -3.54
N ILE A 230 -8.48 12.59 -3.02
CA ILE A 230 -9.56 11.59 -3.17
C ILE A 230 -10.46 12.02 -4.33
N PRO A 231 -10.68 11.17 -5.35
CA PRO A 231 -11.65 11.45 -6.42
C PRO A 231 -13.06 11.68 -5.87
N ASN A 232 -13.70 12.77 -6.31
CA ASN A 232 -15.07 13.15 -5.98
C ASN A 232 -15.89 13.29 -7.26
N VAL A 233 -17.22 13.19 -7.13
CA VAL A 233 -18.17 13.37 -8.24
C VAL A 233 -18.66 14.81 -8.24
N ALA A 234 -18.62 15.44 -9.41
CA ALA A 234 -19.20 16.76 -9.65
C ALA A 234 -20.19 16.69 -10.81
N GLU A 235 -21.27 17.46 -10.71
CA GLU A 235 -22.21 17.68 -11.81
C GLU A 235 -21.67 18.78 -12.74
N VAL A 236 -21.77 18.55 -14.04
CA VAL A 236 -21.35 19.45 -15.11
C VAL A 236 -22.45 19.49 -16.17
N SER A 237 -22.39 20.47 -17.09
CA SER A 237 -23.41 20.64 -18.13
C SER A 237 -23.62 19.41 -19.02
N ALA A 238 -22.61 18.54 -19.17
CA ALA A 238 -22.67 17.30 -19.95
C ALA A 238 -23.01 16.05 -19.11
N GLY A 239 -23.35 16.19 -17.82
CA GLY A 239 -23.65 15.07 -16.91
C GLY A 239 -22.78 15.12 -15.65
N PHE A 240 -21.97 14.07 -15.43
CA PHE A 240 -21.09 13.98 -14.27
C PHE A 240 -19.64 13.79 -14.67
N SER A 241 -18.73 14.37 -13.89
CA SER A 241 -17.28 14.21 -14.04
C SER A 241 -16.62 13.93 -12.69
N LEU A 242 -15.40 13.41 -12.72
CA LEU A 242 -14.58 13.30 -11.52
C LEU A 242 -13.66 14.51 -11.35
N THR A 243 -13.51 14.94 -10.10
CA THR A 243 -12.51 15.92 -9.68
C THR A 243 -11.65 15.33 -8.59
N GLU A 244 -10.39 15.74 -8.51
CA GLU A 244 -9.51 15.34 -7.42
C GLU A 244 -9.66 16.31 -6.24
N GLY A 245 -9.91 15.78 -5.05
CA GLY A 245 -9.97 16.57 -3.82
C GLY A 245 -8.60 17.01 -3.32
N ALA A 246 -8.58 17.83 -2.26
CA ALA A 246 -7.34 18.20 -1.59
C ALA A 246 -6.61 16.96 -1.05
N GLU A 247 -5.27 17.02 -1.09
CA GLU A 247 -4.42 15.95 -0.57
C GLU A 247 -4.63 15.77 0.94
N GLN A 248 -4.83 14.52 1.36
CA GLN A 248 -5.00 14.17 2.75
C GLN A 248 -4.32 12.84 3.06
N THR A 249 -3.98 12.62 4.33
CA THR A 249 -3.43 11.34 4.79
C THR A 249 -4.52 10.45 5.36
N SER A 250 -4.56 9.20 4.92
CA SER A 250 -5.54 8.18 5.30
C SER A 250 -4.89 6.79 5.40
N SER A 251 -5.63 5.82 5.94
CA SER A 251 -5.34 4.40 5.76
C SER A 251 -5.61 3.94 4.33
N MET A 252 -5.07 2.77 3.95
CA MET A 252 -5.30 2.10 2.66
C MET A 252 -6.78 1.81 2.38
N THR A 253 -7.57 1.57 3.42
CA THR A 253 -9.01 1.42 3.36
C THR A 253 -9.62 2.33 4.41
N LYS A 254 -10.58 3.15 4.00
CA LYS A 254 -11.32 4.06 4.88
C LYS A 254 -12.79 4.03 4.50
N GLU A 255 -13.65 3.99 5.52
CA GLU A 255 -15.08 4.23 5.39
C GLU A 255 -15.46 5.39 6.32
N GLU A 256 -16.33 6.26 5.83
CA GLU A 256 -16.78 7.43 6.58
C GLU A 256 -18.27 7.65 6.30
N THR A 257 -19.07 7.60 7.36
CA THR A 257 -20.50 7.95 7.28
C THR A 257 -20.65 9.44 7.54
N ILE A 258 -21.18 10.15 6.55
CA ILE A 258 -21.54 11.55 6.66
C ILE A 258 -23.06 11.69 6.76
N THR A 259 -23.51 12.63 7.58
CA THR A 259 -24.93 12.99 7.70
C THR A 259 -25.13 14.38 7.14
N GLU A 260 -26.06 14.52 6.22
CA GLU A 260 -26.43 15.77 5.57
C GLU A 260 -27.91 16.06 5.84
N SER A 261 -28.21 17.30 6.19
CA SER A 261 -29.58 17.77 6.42
C SER A 261 -29.70 19.24 6.05
N ASP A 262 -30.85 19.62 5.52
CA ASP A 262 -31.17 21.01 5.22
C ASP A 262 -32.68 21.27 5.29
N GLU A 263 -33.04 22.55 5.27
CA GLU A 263 -34.41 23.06 5.25
C GLU A 263 -34.59 24.08 4.11
N VAL A 264 -35.57 23.84 3.25
CA VAL A 264 -35.91 24.69 2.10
C VAL A 264 -37.31 25.25 2.28
N THR A 265 -37.46 26.57 2.18
CA THR A 265 -38.78 27.22 2.15
C THR A 265 -39.45 26.97 0.81
N VAL A 266 -40.72 26.53 0.86
CA VAL A 266 -41.54 26.21 -0.31
C VAL A 266 -42.69 27.20 -0.38
N THR A 267 -42.70 28.03 -1.41
CA THR A 267 -43.79 28.97 -1.68
C THR A 267 -44.80 28.33 -2.64
N VAL A 268 -46.07 28.25 -2.24
CA VAL A 268 -47.15 27.66 -3.04
C VAL A 268 -48.18 28.73 -3.37
N LYS A 269 -48.28 29.06 -4.66
CA LYS A 269 -49.24 30.06 -5.16
C LYS A 269 -50.70 29.59 -5.05
N PRO A 270 -51.66 30.52 -5.01
CA PRO A 270 -53.09 30.19 -5.02
C PRO A 270 -53.47 29.23 -6.16
N GLY A 271 -54.20 28.16 -5.83
CA GLY A 271 -54.67 27.17 -6.80
C GLY A 271 -53.56 26.31 -7.42
N LYS A 272 -52.39 26.22 -6.78
CA LYS A 272 -51.24 25.42 -7.27
C LYS A 272 -50.91 24.26 -6.34
N THR A 273 -50.18 23.30 -6.92
CA THR A 273 -49.51 22.22 -6.22
C THR A 273 -48.03 22.28 -6.54
N VAL A 274 -47.17 22.32 -5.53
CA VAL A 274 -45.72 22.25 -5.67
C VAL A 274 -45.25 20.90 -5.14
N LYS A 275 -44.65 20.09 -6.00
CA LYS A 275 -43.94 18.88 -5.60
C LYS A 275 -42.47 19.23 -5.42
N VAL A 276 -41.91 18.93 -4.26
CA VAL A 276 -40.48 19.08 -3.98
C VAL A 276 -39.84 17.69 -3.88
N GLU A 277 -38.68 17.51 -4.48
CA GLU A 277 -37.86 16.30 -4.43
C GLU A 277 -36.42 16.67 -4.05
N ALA A 278 -35.92 16.13 -2.94
CA ALA A 278 -34.50 16.09 -2.66
C ALA A 278 -33.94 14.74 -3.10
N SER A 279 -32.92 14.75 -3.95
CA SER A 279 -32.28 13.54 -4.45
C SER A 279 -30.76 13.62 -4.44
N VAL A 280 -30.12 12.46 -4.31
CA VAL A 280 -28.66 12.33 -4.40
C VAL A 280 -28.28 11.14 -5.26
N GLY A 281 -27.26 11.34 -6.10
CA GLY A 281 -26.58 10.30 -6.83
C GLY A 281 -25.43 9.65 -6.06
N ARG A 282 -25.33 8.32 -6.15
CA ARG A 282 -24.16 7.54 -5.75
C ARG A 282 -23.38 7.09 -6.96
N ALA A 283 -22.06 7.21 -6.89
CA ALA A 283 -21.13 6.66 -7.86
C ALA A 283 -20.20 5.63 -7.21
N VAL A 284 -19.97 4.54 -7.94
CA VAL A 284 -18.83 3.66 -7.70
C VAL A 284 -17.72 4.07 -8.67
N ILE A 285 -16.55 4.35 -8.13
CA ILE A 285 -15.39 4.84 -8.87
C ILE A 285 -14.32 3.77 -8.84
N GLU A 286 -13.90 3.33 -10.02
CA GLU A 286 -12.78 2.41 -10.18
C GLU A 286 -11.75 3.07 -11.10
N LEU A 287 -10.56 3.36 -10.58
CA LEU A 287 -9.51 4.06 -11.33
C LEU A 287 -8.16 3.37 -11.13
N PRO A 288 -7.39 3.13 -12.21
CA PRO A 288 -5.98 2.81 -12.07
C PRO A 288 -5.24 4.03 -11.49
N TYR A 289 -4.20 3.77 -10.70
CA TYR A 289 -3.32 4.81 -10.17
C TYR A 289 -1.85 4.43 -10.31
N SER A 290 -0.99 5.45 -10.28
CA SER A 290 0.45 5.35 -10.05
C SER A 290 0.85 6.15 -8.81
N ALA A 291 1.79 5.63 -8.02
CA ALA A 291 2.26 6.26 -6.79
C ALA A 291 3.70 5.85 -6.44
N THR A 292 4.30 6.54 -5.48
CA THR A 292 5.58 6.20 -4.87
C THR A 292 5.33 5.62 -3.47
N LEU A 293 5.77 4.39 -3.20
CA LEU A 293 5.93 3.88 -1.83
C LEU A 293 7.21 4.45 -1.24
N LYS A 294 7.09 5.31 -0.24
CA LYS A 294 8.19 5.89 0.52
C LYS A 294 8.29 5.24 1.90
N ILE A 295 9.42 4.62 2.20
CA ILE A 295 9.74 4.03 3.49
C ILE A 295 10.80 4.89 4.16
N THR A 296 10.49 5.44 5.33
CA THR A 296 11.46 6.16 6.16
C THR A 296 11.90 5.25 7.30
N CYS A 297 13.21 5.09 7.46
CA CYS A 297 13.79 4.28 8.53
C CYS A 297 14.07 5.14 9.77
N LEU A 298 14.14 4.53 10.96
CA LEU A 298 14.45 5.21 12.23
C LEU A 298 15.81 5.89 12.25
N ASN A 299 16.74 5.45 11.38
CA ASN A 299 18.05 6.09 11.20
C ASN A 299 18.01 7.31 10.23
N GLY A 300 16.82 7.74 9.80
CA GLY A 300 16.60 8.87 8.91
C GLY A 300 16.83 8.58 7.41
N SER A 301 17.24 7.37 7.05
CA SER A 301 17.37 6.96 5.65
C SER A 301 16.02 6.64 5.01
N GLU A 302 15.96 6.72 3.68
CA GLU A 302 14.72 6.50 2.92
C GLU A 302 14.92 5.46 1.82
N LEU A 303 13.86 4.69 1.55
CA LEU A 303 13.72 3.86 0.36
C LEU A 303 12.46 4.29 -0.40
N GLN A 304 12.52 4.26 -1.72
CA GLN A 304 11.40 4.64 -2.58
C GLN A 304 11.20 3.60 -3.67
N PHE A 305 9.95 3.18 -3.86
CA PHE A 305 9.57 2.21 -4.88
C PHE A 305 8.38 2.73 -5.66
N GLN A 306 8.48 2.70 -6.99
CA GLN A 306 7.35 3.01 -7.86
C GLN A 306 6.34 1.86 -7.79
N THR A 307 5.06 2.20 -7.69
CA THR A 307 3.97 1.22 -7.64
C THR A 307 2.76 1.69 -8.43
N THR A 308 1.99 0.71 -8.88
CA THR A 308 0.68 0.91 -9.50
C THR A 308 -0.36 0.13 -8.72
N GLY A 309 -1.63 0.44 -8.98
CA GLY A 309 -2.73 -0.34 -8.46
C GLY A 309 -4.07 0.22 -8.89
N ASN A 310 -5.13 -0.20 -8.19
CA ASN A 310 -6.48 0.28 -8.42
C ASN A 310 -7.02 0.97 -7.17
N TYR A 311 -7.59 2.15 -7.39
CA TYR A 311 -8.43 2.86 -6.44
C TYR A 311 -9.88 2.42 -6.66
N ASN A 312 -10.56 2.08 -5.56
CA ASN A 312 -11.98 1.80 -5.52
C ASN A 312 -12.62 2.75 -4.50
N GLY A 313 -13.62 3.51 -4.93
CA GLY A 313 -14.27 4.49 -4.09
C GLY A 313 -15.78 4.50 -4.25
N VAL A 314 -16.47 4.85 -3.16
CA VAL A 314 -17.88 5.22 -3.18
C VAL A 314 -17.99 6.69 -2.87
N ALA A 315 -18.53 7.45 -3.82
CA ALA A 315 -18.73 8.89 -3.70
C ALA A 315 -20.20 9.23 -3.96
N TYR A 316 -20.61 10.39 -3.46
CA TYR A 316 -21.97 10.91 -3.58
C TYR A 316 -21.93 12.31 -4.18
N THR A 317 -22.92 12.63 -5.01
CA THR A 317 -23.14 14.01 -5.45
C THR A 317 -23.60 14.87 -4.27
N ALA A 318 -23.58 16.20 -4.46
CA ALA A 318 -24.34 17.08 -3.61
C ALA A 318 -25.84 16.72 -3.66
N VAL A 319 -26.60 17.16 -2.65
CA VAL A 319 -28.06 17.03 -2.66
C VAL A 319 -28.62 18.02 -3.68
N THR A 320 -29.43 17.50 -4.60
CA THR A 320 -30.19 18.31 -5.55
C THR A 320 -31.62 18.41 -5.03
N VAL A 321 -32.13 19.64 -4.90
CA VAL A 321 -33.53 19.90 -4.55
C VAL A 321 -34.24 20.48 -5.77
N GLU A 322 -35.20 19.75 -6.30
CA GLU A 322 -36.02 20.16 -7.45
C GLU A 322 -37.45 20.42 -7.01
N SER A 323 -38.07 21.45 -7.58
CA SER A 323 -39.48 21.75 -7.38
C SER A 323 -40.22 21.78 -8.73
N THR A 324 -41.41 21.18 -8.76
CA THR A 324 -42.29 21.17 -9.93
C THR A 324 -43.65 21.73 -9.54
N GLU A 325 -44.08 22.80 -10.20
CA GLU A 325 -45.41 23.39 -10.01
C GLU A 325 -46.40 22.75 -10.99
N SER A 326 -47.61 22.47 -10.51
CA SER A 326 -48.75 22.04 -11.30
C SER A 326 -50.04 22.69 -10.80
N THR A 327 -51.11 22.61 -11.60
CA THR A 327 -52.42 23.15 -11.24
C THR A 327 -53.08 22.27 -10.18
N TYR A 328 -53.61 22.88 -9.11
CA TYR A 328 -54.38 22.13 -8.11
C TYR A 328 -55.73 21.70 -8.68
N VAL A 329 -55.93 20.40 -8.86
CA VAL A 329 -57.21 19.83 -9.27
C VAL A 329 -57.93 19.31 -8.04
N LYS A 330 -58.93 20.06 -7.57
CA LYS A 330 -59.82 19.62 -6.49
C LYS A 330 -60.71 18.51 -7.04
N LYS A 331 -60.57 17.28 -6.55
CA LYS A 331 -61.53 16.21 -6.86
C LYS A 331 -62.88 16.62 -6.27
N ILE A 332 -63.89 16.76 -7.13
CA ILE A 332 -65.29 16.90 -6.74
C ILE A 332 -65.79 15.46 -6.55
N GLU A 333 -66.02 15.06 -5.30
CA GLU A 333 -66.76 13.84 -4.95
C GLU A 333 -68.26 14.12 -4.91
#